data_AF-A0A7J2T805-F1
#
_entry.id   AF-A0A7J2T805-F1
#
_cell.length_a   1.000
_cell.length_b   1.000
_cell.length_c   1.000
_cell.angle_alpha   90.00
_cell.angle_beta   90.00
_cell.angle_gamma   90.00
#
_symmetry.space_group_name_H-M   'P 1'
#
loop_
_entity.id
_entity.type
_entity.pdbx_description
1 polymer ?
#
loop_
_entity_poly.entity_id
_entity_poly.type
_entity_poly.pdbx_seq_one_letter_code
_entity_poly.pdbx_strand_id
1 'polypeptide(L)'
;MSAVPEGSDEYLVEFLKMYRDAVQMIVNGLWRLNEKLSRKKLHELFYGKLRKLGLRVHHVKQIYTYAQSVVISAKSNGGKKPILRKLTARIDRHD
;
A
#
# COMPACT_ATOMS: atom_id res chain seq x y z
N MET A 1 26.33 24.05 0.04
CA MET A 1 26.06 22.98 1.02
C MET A 1 24.60 22.58 0.87
N SER A 2 24.32 21.38 0.37
CA SER A 2 22.97 20.82 0.41
C SER A 2 22.70 20.37 1.85
N ALA A 3 21.63 20.86 2.48
CA ALA A 3 21.23 20.51 3.85
C ALA A 3 20.66 19.08 3.98
N VAL A 4 20.79 18.29 2.92
CA VAL A 4 20.19 16.99 2.75
C VAL A 4 21.28 15.94 3.02
N PRO A 5 21.14 15.11 4.09
CA PRO A 5 22.10 14.05 4.37
C PRO A 5 22.24 13.12 3.16
N GLU A 6 23.47 12.74 2.80
CA GLU A 6 23.72 11.72 1.77
C GLU A 6 22.88 10.45 2.06
N GLY A 7 22.20 9.95 1.03
CA GLY A 7 21.32 8.78 1.10
C GLY A 7 19.84 9.07 1.38
N SER A 8 19.46 10.25 1.86
CA SER A 8 18.05 10.53 2.23
C SER A 8 17.06 10.47 1.04
N ASP A 9 17.48 10.90 -0.16
CA ASP A 9 16.64 10.79 -1.37
C ASP A 9 16.55 9.35 -1.89
N GLU A 10 17.62 8.57 -1.78
CA GLU A 10 17.63 7.16 -2.21
C GLU A 10 16.75 6.32 -1.30
N TYR A 11 16.86 6.49 0.03
CA TYR A 11 15.99 5.83 1.00
C TYR A 11 14.52 6.20 0.81
N LEU A 12 14.23 7.46 0.44
CA LEU A 12 12.87 7.89 0.12
C LEU A 12 12.34 7.16 -1.13
N VAL A 13 13.14 7.10 -2.21
CA VAL A 13 12.75 6.40 -3.44
C VAL A 13 12.54 4.90 -3.20
N GLU A 14 13.40 4.26 -2.42
CA GLU A 14 13.24 2.86 -2.01
C GLU A 14 11.98 2.63 -1.20
N PHE A 15 11.71 3.49 -0.21
CA PHE A 15 10.49 3.44 0.57
C PHE A 15 9.26 3.57 -0.32
N LEU A 16 9.24 4.53 -1.25
CA LEU A 16 8.11 4.74 -2.15
C LEU A 16 7.91 3.56 -3.11
N LYS A 17 8.99 2.94 -3.61
CA LYS A 17 8.93 1.71 -4.43
C LYS A 17 8.34 0.56 -3.62
N MET A 18 8.86 0.32 -2.43
CA MET A 18 8.35 -0.71 -1.51
C MET A 18 6.87 -0.48 -1.17
N TYR A 19 6.48 0.75 -0.87
CA TYR A 19 5.09 1.11 -0.56
C TYR A 19 4.17 0.82 -1.76
N ARG A 20 4.53 1.27 -2.97
CA ARG A 20 3.78 0.98 -4.20
C ARG A 20 3.62 -0.52 -4.41
N ASP A 21 4.70 -1.29 -4.27
CA ASP A 21 4.70 -2.73 -4.53
C ASP A 21 3.89 -3.49 -3.49
N ALA A 22 3.95 -3.07 -2.22
CA ALA A 22 3.12 -3.57 -1.14
C ALA A 22 1.62 -3.31 -1.41
N VAL A 23 1.24 -2.11 -1.84
CA VAL A 23 -0.15 -1.81 -2.23
C VAL A 23 -0.56 -2.68 -3.43
N GLN A 24 0.29 -2.81 -4.45
CA GLN A 24 -0.01 -3.62 -5.63
C GLN A 24 -0.19 -5.11 -5.30
N MET A 25 0.62 -5.65 -4.38
CA MET A 25 0.46 -7.02 -3.87
C MET A 25 -0.94 -7.22 -3.28
N ILE A 26 -1.42 -6.28 -2.46
CA ILE A 26 -2.75 -6.38 -1.85
C ILE A 26 -3.85 -6.18 -2.90
N VAL A 27 -3.71 -5.24 -3.83
CA VAL A 27 -4.64 -5.09 -4.96
C VAL A 27 -4.79 -6.41 -5.72
N ASN A 28 -3.67 -7.09 -6.01
CA ASN A 28 -3.68 -8.39 -6.69
C ASN A 28 -4.42 -9.46 -5.89
N GLY A 29 -4.23 -9.52 -4.58
CA GLY A 29 -4.94 -10.45 -3.69
C GLY A 29 -6.43 -10.17 -3.62
N LEU A 30 -6.80 -8.92 -3.35
CA LEU A 30 -8.20 -8.48 -3.22
C LEU A 30 -8.98 -8.59 -4.54
N TRP A 31 -8.33 -8.35 -5.67
CA TRP A 31 -8.98 -8.48 -6.98
C TRP A 31 -9.60 -9.86 -7.18
N ARG A 32 -8.93 -10.92 -6.71
CA ARG A 32 -9.35 -12.32 -6.83
C ARG A 32 -10.51 -12.72 -5.91
N LEU A 33 -10.68 -12.05 -4.77
CA LEU A 33 -11.66 -12.44 -3.74
C LEU A 33 -13.10 -11.99 -4.05
N ASN A 34 -13.28 -11.08 -5.01
CA ASN A 34 -14.57 -10.53 -5.44
C ASN A 34 -15.53 -10.00 -4.36
N GLU A 35 -15.07 -9.78 -3.13
CA GLU A 35 -15.85 -9.26 -2.02
C GLU A 35 -15.16 -8.09 -1.31
N LYS A 36 -15.98 -7.25 -0.64
CA LYS A 36 -15.48 -6.22 0.28
C LYS A 36 -15.22 -6.86 1.65
N LEU A 37 -13.98 -6.80 2.11
CA LEU A 37 -13.58 -7.33 3.40
C LEU A 37 -13.70 -6.30 4.53
N SER A 38 -14.01 -6.75 5.73
CA SER A 38 -13.90 -5.92 6.93
C SER A 38 -12.44 -5.56 7.24
N ARG A 39 -12.21 -4.49 8.01
CA ARG A 39 -10.86 -4.11 8.45
C ARG A 39 -10.15 -5.23 9.22
N LYS A 40 -10.91 -6.00 10.03
CA LYS A 40 -10.38 -7.15 10.77
C LYS A 40 -9.86 -8.23 9.81
N LYS A 41 -10.66 -8.61 8.82
CA LYS A 41 -10.25 -9.58 7.79
C LYS A 41 -9.04 -9.10 6.97
N LEU A 42 -9.00 -7.82 6.59
CA LEU A 42 -7.84 -7.24 5.91
C LEU A 42 -6.57 -7.35 6.76
N HIS A 43 -6.68 -7.05 8.06
CA HIS A 43 -5.57 -7.16 8.99
C HIS A 43 -5.09 -8.61 9.11
N GLU A 44 -5.99 -9.56 9.35
CA GLU A 44 -5.66 -11.00 9.44
C GLU A 44 -4.95 -11.51 8.18
N LEU A 45 -5.39 -11.11 6.98
CA LEU A 45 -4.83 -11.59 5.72
C LEU A 45 -3.47 -10.97 5.35
N PHE A 46 -3.25 -9.69 5.68
CA PHE A 46 -2.14 -8.92 5.11
C PHE A 46 -1.15 -8.37 6.13
N TYR A 47 -1.52 -8.24 7.40
CA TYR A 47 -0.66 -7.61 8.42
C TYR A 47 0.71 -8.29 8.52
N GLY A 48 0.72 -9.62 8.69
CA GLY A 48 1.97 -10.38 8.82
C GLY A 48 2.88 -10.25 7.59
N LYS A 49 2.30 -10.20 6.38
CA LYS A 49 3.07 -10.04 5.13
C LYS A 49 3.69 -8.65 5.04
N LEU A 50 2.92 -7.61 5.35
CA LEU A 50 3.40 -6.23 5.30
C LEU A 50 4.41 -5.93 6.42
N ARG A 51 4.25 -6.51 7.61
CA ARG A 51 5.24 -6.37 8.71
C ARG A 51 6.59 -6.98 8.37
N LYS A 52 6.62 -8.09 7.62
CA LYS A 52 7.87 -8.70 7.13
C LYS A 52 8.62 -7.83 6.13
N LEU A 53 7.96 -6.84 5.52
CA LEU A 53 8.60 -5.82 4.66
C LEU A 53 9.19 -4.65 5.48
N GLY A 54 9.18 -4.69 6.80
CA GLY A 54 9.68 -3.60 7.65
C GLY A 54 8.71 -2.42 7.81
N LEU A 55 7.50 -2.50 7.25
CA LEU A 55 6.51 -1.43 7.34
C LEU A 55 6.00 -1.23 8.78
N ARG A 56 5.99 0.01 9.24
CA ARG A 56 5.40 0.44 10.52
C ARG A 56 3.89 0.14 10.57
N VAL A 57 3.36 -0.05 11.77
CA VAL A 57 1.96 -0.49 12.00
C VAL A 57 0.94 0.41 11.30
N HIS A 58 1.14 1.73 11.32
CA HIS A 58 0.24 2.68 10.65
C HIS A 58 0.32 2.59 9.12
N HIS A 59 1.52 2.45 8.54
CA HIS A 59 1.69 2.17 7.10
C HIS A 59 0.93 0.91 6.69
N VAL A 60 1.04 -0.17 7.48
CA VAL A 60 0.36 -1.44 7.21
C VAL A 60 -1.15 -1.22 7.07
N LYS A 61 -1.74 -0.51 8.03
CA LYS A 61 -3.17 -0.17 8.04
C LYS A 61 -3.58 0.66 6.84
N GLN A 62 -2.79 1.66 6.49
CA GLN A 62 -3.06 2.53 5.34
C GLN A 62 -2.99 1.75 4.03
N ILE A 63 -1.98 0.90 3.84
CA ILE A 63 -1.75 0.14 2.61
C ILE A 63 -2.96 -0.75 2.27
N TYR A 64 -3.40 -1.61 3.20
CA TYR A 64 -4.54 -2.50 2.88
C TYR A 64 -5.86 -1.74 2.76
N THR A 65 -6.04 -0.63 3.49
CA THR A 65 -7.26 0.19 3.41
C THR A 65 -7.33 0.89 2.06
N TYR A 66 -6.22 1.47 1.62
CA TYR A 66 -6.10 2.13 0.32
C TYR A 66 -6.25 1.13 -0.82
N ALA A 67 -5.58 -0.02 -0.76
CA ALA A 67 -5.70 -1.08 -1.77
C ALA A 67 -7.16 -1.54 -1.93
N GLN A 68 -7.90 -1.72 -0.83
CA GLN A 68 -9.31 -2.09 -0.90
C GLN A 68 -10.16 -0.99 -1.56
N SER A 69 -9.94 0.28 -1.20
CA SER A 69 -10.64 1.41 -1.81
C SER A 69 -10.42 1.46 -3.33
N VAL A 70 -9.19 1.24 -3.78
CA VAL A 70 -8.82 1.18 -5.20
C VAL A 70 -9.54 0.04 -5.92
N VAL A 71 -9.56 -1.16 -5.33
CA VAL A 71 -10.25 -2.33 -5.93
C VAL A 71 -11.75 -2.11 -5.99
N ILE A 72 -12.38 -1.60 -4.93
CA ILE A 72 -13.82 -1.32 -4.90
C ILE A 72 -14.19 -0.31 -5.99
N SER A 73 -13.45 0.80 -6.08
CA SER A 73 -13.70 1.85 -7.07
C SER A 73 -13.53 1.33 -8.50
N ALA A 74 -12.51 0.53 -8.76
CA ALA A 74 -12.31 -0.05 -10.09
C ALA A 74 -13.44 -1.01 -10.47
N LYS A 75 -13.89 -1.86 -9.54
CA LYS A 75 -14.98 -2.81 -9.78
C LYS A 75 -16.34 -2.13 -9.93
N SER A 76 -16.65 -1.11 -9.12
CA SER A 76 -17.90 -0.36 -9.24
C SER A 76 -18.04 0.33 -10.60
N ASN A 77 -16.92 0.65 -11.23
CA ASN A 77 -16.88 1.30 -12.54
C ASN A 77 -16.75 0.31 -13.71
N GLY A 78 -16.91 -1.01 -13.48
CA GLY A 78 -16.73 -2.04 -14.52
C GLY A 78 -15.30 -2.11 -15.08
N GLY A 79 -14.32 -1.58 -14.34
CA GLY A 79 -12.95 -1.43 -14.78
C GLY A 79 -12.14 -2.73 -14.72
N LYS A 80 -10.92 -2.67 -15.27
CA LYS A 80 -9.92 -3.73 -15.17
C LYS A 80 -9.14 -3.64 -13.85
N LYS A 81 -8.42 -4.71 -13.50
CA LYS A 81 -7.57 -4.74 -12.31
C LYS A 81 -6.60 -3.55 -12.29
N PRO A 82 -6.58 -2.73 -11.24
CA PRO A 82 -5.67 -1.58 -11.16
C PRO A 82 -4.19 -1.99 -11.14
N ILE A 83 -3.38 -1.21 -11.86
CA ILE A 83 -1.91 -1.28 -11.84
C ILE A 83 -1.38 0.07 -11.38
N LEU A 84 -0.75 0.09 -10.21
CA LEU A 84 -0.17 1.28 -9.61
C LEU A 84 1.19 1.58 -10.24
N ARG A 85 1.28 2.70 -10.96
CA ARG A 85 2.51 3.13 -11.66
C ARG A 85 3.26 4.23 -10.91
N LYS A 86 2.54 5.05 -10.14
CA LYS A 86 3.11 6.21 -9.43
C LYS A 86 3.77 5.79 -8.12
N LEU A 87 4.87 6.46 -7.78
CA LEU A 87 5.57 6.35 -6.51
C LEU A 87 4.95 7.32 -5.52
N THR A 88 3.97 6.85 -4.76
CA THR A 88 3.24 7.68 -3.78
C THR A 88 3.00 6.88 -2.50
N ALA A 89 3.23 7.51 -1.37
CA ALA A 89 2.81 7.02 -0.06
C ALA A 89 1.83 8.04 0.55
N ARG A 90 0.85 7.56 1.31
CA ARG A 90 0.00 8.45 2.11
C ARG A 90 0.73 8.78 3.41
N ILE A 91 0.94 10.06 3.66
CA ILE A 91 1.54 10.54 4.90
C ILE A 91 0.46 10.56 5.99
N ASP A 92 0.80 10.00 7.14
CA ASP A 92 0.04 10.00 8.39
C ASP A 92 0.65 11.01 9.38
N ARG A 93 -0.09 11.32 10.46
CA ARG A 93 0.44 12.15 11.55
C ARG A 93 1.62 11.49 12.28
N HIS A 94 1.76 10.18 12.15
CA HIS A 94 2.79 9.36 12.79
C HIS A 94 4.00 9.05 11.89
N ASP A 95 4.10 9.72 10.74
CA ASP A 95 5.23 9.64 9.82
C ASP A 95 6.35 10.60 10.15
#